data_AF-A0A8B2ZGY7-F1
#
_entry.id   AF-A0A8B2ZGY7-F1
#
_cell.length_a   1.000
_cell.length_b   1.000
_cell.length_c   1.000
_cell.angle_alpha   90.00
_cell.angle_beta   90.00
_cell.angle_gamma   90.00
#
_symmetry.space_group_name_H-M   'P 1'
#
loop_
_entity.id
_entity.type
_entity.pdbx_description
1 polymer ?
#
loop_
_entity_poly.entity_id
_entity_poly.type
_entity_poly.pdbx_seq_one_letter_code
_entity_poly.pdbx_strand_id
1 'polypeptide(L)'
;MLIHAKLNGIEEKVEKLLQSEITIKEISEDTGVSESILKKLSSGEQSISNAKYGTIQQLYNYYIEHSDDITLNSNSTSDYSKVRLPKKMRDLIKDIDKAIEDVNQNKQTVILEVKDVYTNQKNGNVYFKRKELEIDDVIGLGLDETTEPRGISEGYKLNIRTSFTNEITYINDFKIIFDKQKLINVLKQIKHEGGKVWINKKESTRGIDVSPKHISIEKYKSYDYIGGFESFFMTIEVE
;
A
#
# COMPACT_ATOMS: atom_id res chain seq x y z
N MET A 1 -13.48 -44.07 5.01
CA MET A 1 -12.90 -43.24 3.91
C MET A 1 -13.59 -41.88 3.86
N LEU A 2 -13.63 -41.13 4.97
CA LEU A 2 -14.48 -39.92 5.12
C LEU A 2 -13.81 -38.75 5.85
N ILE A 3 -12.48 -38.77 6.01
CA ILE A 3 -11.71 -37.69 6.68
C ILE A 3 -10.90 -36.84 5.68
N HIS A 4 -10.63 -37.34 4.47
CA HIS A 4 -9.77 -36.64 3.48
C HIS A 4 -10.45 -35.49 2.72
N ALA A 5 -11.77 -35.28 2.84
CA ALA A 5 -12.47 -34.26 2.07
C ALA A 5 -12.51 -32.86 2.74
N LYS A 6 -12.01 -32.70 3.97
CA LYS A 6 -12.17 -31.46 4.78
C LYS A 6 -10.93 -30.56 4.86
N LEU A 7 -9.82 -30.89 4.19
CA LEU A 7 -8.55 -30.13 4.26
C LEU A 7 -8.15 -29.40 2.96
N ASN A 8 -8.89 -29.60 1.86
CA ASN A 8 -8.54 -29.15 0.49
C ASN A 8 -8.48 -27.62 0.25
N GLY A 9 -8.38 -26.80 1.29
CA GLY A 9 -8.10 -25.37 1.15
C GLY A 9 -7.44 -24.75 2.38
N ILE A 10 -7.47 -25.41 3.54
CA ILE A 10 -6.79 -24.94 4.75
C ILE A 10 -5.27 -25.05 4.55
N GLU A 11 -4.80 -26.19 4.06
CA GLU A 11 -3.37 -26.43 3.85
C GLU A 11 -2.79 -25.46 2.83
N GLU A 12 -3.46 -25.27 1.69
CA GLU A 12 -3.06 -24.32 0.65
C GLU A 12 -2.99 -22.88 1.18
N LYS A 13 -3.94 -22.47 2.03
CA LYS A 13 -3.96 -21.12 2.62
C LYS A 13 -2.86 -20.93 3.66
N VAL A 14 -2.60 -21.94 4.49
CA VAL A 14 -1.47 -21.92 5.42
C VAL A 14 -0.14 -21.91 4.66
N GLU A 15 -0.04 -22.66 3.56
CA GLU A 15 1.14 -22.63 2.70
C GLU A 15 1.35 -21.26 2.07
N LYS A 16 0.29 -20.62 1.55
CA LYS A 16 0.32 -19.23 1.06
C LYS A 16 0.78 -18.24 2.15
N LEU A 17 0.31 -18.42 3.39
CA LEU A 17 0.79 -17.62 4.53
C LEU A 17 2.29 -17.84 4.80
N LEU A 18 2.74 -19.10 4.85
CA LEU A 18 4.14 -19.43 5.15
C LEU A 18 5.11 -19.01 4.03
N GLN A 19 4.59 -18.81 2.82
CA GLN A 19 5.32 -18.26 1.67
C GLN A 19 5.11 -16.75 1.51
N SER A 20 4.30 -16.11 2.38
CA SER A 20 3.99 -14.69 2.29
C SER A 20 5.14 -13.79 2.77
N GLU A 21 4.96 -12.49 2.58
CA GLU A 21 5.88 -11.45 3.05
C GLU A 21 5.80 -11.19 4.56
N ILE A 22 5.03 -11.97 5.31
CA ILE A 22 4.95 -11.88 6.77
C ILE A 22 6.13 -12.69 7.35
N THR A 23 6.93 -12.10 8.25
CA THR A 23 8.07 -12.83 8.85
C THR A 23 7.53 -13.99 9.68
N ILE A 24 8.31 -15.06 9.74
CA ILE A 24 8.13 -16.10 10.76
C ILE A 24 8.03 -15.50 12.17
N LYS A 25 8.81 -14.45 12.46
CA LYS A 25 8.74 -13.74 13.74
C LYS A 25 7.38 -13.06 13.97
N GLU A 26 6.87 -12.30 13.00
CA GLU A 26 5.55 -11.66 13.08
C GLU A 26 4.43 -12.69 13.22
N ILE A 27 4.44 -13.74 12.38
CA ILE A 27 3.48 -14.84 12.50
C ILE A 27 3.60 -15.46 13.90
N SER A 28 4.81 -15.64 14.42
CA SER A 28 5.05 -16.22 15.74
C SER A 28 4.48 -15.36 16.88
N GLU A 29 4.74 -14.05 16.84
CA GLU A 29 4.27 -13.08 17.82
C GLU A 29 2.74 -12.98 17.82
N ASP A 30 2.12 -12.96 16.65
CA ASP A 30 0.67 -12.73 16.52
C ASP A 30 -0.15 -14.01 16.73
N THR A 31 0.37 -15.17 16.32
CA THR A 31 -0.36 -16.46 16.42
C THR A 31 -0.03 -17.26 17.67
N GLY A 32 1.07 -16.93 18.36
CA GLY A 32 1.63 -17.72 19.45
C GLY A 32 2.26 -19.06 19.01
N VAL A 33 2.34 -19.33 17.71
CA VAL A 33 3.05 -20.50 17.16
C VAL A 33 4.55 -20.24 17.22
N SER A 34 5.35 -21.19 17.71
CA SER A 34 6.79 -20.95 17.84
C SER A 34 7.50 -20.81 16.49
N GLU A 35 8.49 -19.92 16.41
CA GLU A 35 9.32 -19.75 15.21
C GLU A 35 9.95 -21.06 14.72
N SER A 36 10.30 -21.97 15.63
CA SER A 36 10.87 -23.27 15.27
C SER A 36 9.87 -24.12 14.48
N ILE A 37 8.60 -24.14 14.89
CA ILE A 37 7.54 -24.87 14.17
C ILE A 37 7.30 -24.20 12.82
N LEU A 38 7.21 -22.87 12.77
CA LEU A 38 7.03 -22.12 11.53
C LEU A 38 8.17 -22.34 10.54
N LYS A 39 9.43 -22.39 11.00
CA LYS A 39 10.59 -22.71 10.16
C LYS A 39 10.49 -24.11 9.56
N LYS A 40 10.08 -25.11 10.36
CA LYS A 40 9.90 -26.50 9.90
C LYS A 40 8.76 -26.65 8.90
N LEU A 41 7.67 -25.94 9.11
CA LEU A 41 6.54 -25.94 8.17
C LEU A 41 6.90 -25.21 6.87
N SER A 42 7.58 -24.07 6.95
CA SER A 42 8.01 -23.27 5.80
C SER A 42 9.09 -23.97 4.97
N SER A 43 10.00 -24.72 5.61
CA SER A 43 11.03 -25.50 4.91
C SER A 43 10.54 -26.83 4.34
N GLY A 44 9.34 -27.29 4.71
CA GLY A 44 8.84 -28.61 4.39
C GLY A 44 9.45 -29.76 5.23
N GLU A 45 10.30 -29.46 6.22
CA GLU A 45 10.80 -30.46 7.19
C GLU A 45 9.64 -31.11 7.96
N GLN A 46 8.59 -30.33 8.21
CA GLN A 46 7.33 -30.80 8.78
C GLN A 46 6.19 -30.55 7.79
N SER A 47 5.43 -31.59 7.47
CA SER A 47 4.24 -31.45 6.61
C SER A 47 3.09 -30.78 7.37
N ILE A 48 2.39 -29.86 6.69
CA ILE A 48 1.20 -29.16 7.21
C ILE A 48 0.10 -30.17 7.59
N SER A 49 -0.10 -31.21 6.78
CA SER A 49 -1.14 -32.23 6.99
C SER A 49 -0.94 -33.07 8.25
N ASN A 50 0.31 -33.17 8.73
CA ASN A 50 0.69 -33.96 9.91
C ASN A 50 1.04 -33.07 11.12
N ALA A 51 0.88 -31.75 11.00
CA ALA A 51 1.09 -30.83 12.11
C ALA A 51 -0.09 -30.85 13.09
N LYS A 52 0.15 -30.38 14.32
CA LYS A 52 -0.90 -30.31 15.34
C LYS A 52 -2.05 -29.42 14.83
N TYR A 53 -3.27 -29.93 14.90
CA TYR A 53 -4.47 -29.22 14.43
C TYR A 53 -4.58 -27.80 14.98
N GLY A 54 -4.33 -27.60 16.28
CA GLY A 54 -4.37 -26.26 16.90
C GLY A 54 -3.39 -25.28 16.26
N THR A 55 -2.20 -25.74 15.88
CA THR A 55 -1.22 -24.91 15.14
C THR A 55 -1.74 -24.54 13.76
N ILE A 56 -2.27 -25.50 13.00
CA ILE A 56 -2.81 -25.23 11.66
C ILE A 56 -4.01 -24.30 11.72
N GLN A 57 -4.87 -24.43 12.73
CA GLN A 57 -6.00 -23.55 12.94
C GLN A 57 -5.58 -22.11 13.27
N GLN A 58 -4.56 -21.91 14.13
CA GLN A 58 -4.01 -20.58 14.42
C GLN A 58 -3.46 -19.91 13.17
N LEU A 59 -2.68 -20.64 12.36
CA LEU A 59 -2.13 -20.12 11.11
C LEU A 59 -3.20 -19.83 10.06
N TYR A 60 -4.23 -20.69 9.99
CA TYR A 60 -5.34 -20.47 9.09
C TYR A 60 -6.15 -19.22 9.46
N ASN A 61 -6.46 -19.02 10.73
CA ASN A 61 -7.18 -17.83 11.19
C ASN A 61 -6.38 -16.55 10.87
N TYR A 62 -5.08 -16.58 11.15
CA TYR A 62 -4.19 -15.48 10.81
C TYR A 62 -4.14 -15.20 9.31
N TYR A 63 -4.10 -16.25 8.47
CA TYR A 63 -4.21 -16.11 7.02
C TYR A 63 -5.52 -15.42 6.63
N ILE A 64 -6.66 -15.79 7.22
CA ILE A 64 -7.96 -15.19 6.87
C ILE A 64 -7.97 -13.70 7.21
N GLU A 65 -7.49 -13.32 8.39
CA GLU A 65 -7.38 -11.92 8.83
C GLU A 65 -6.46 -11.08 7.93
N HIS A 66 -5.46 -11.69 7.31
CA HIS A 66 -4.46 -11.03 6.46
C HIS A 66 -4.60 -11.42 4.97
N SER A 67 -5.72 -12.01 4.58
CA SER A 67 -5.86 -12.66 3.28
C SER A 67 -5.77 -11.69 2.11
N ASP A 68 -6.24 -10.45 2.29
CA ASP A 68 -6.11 -9.40 1.29
C ASP A 68 -4.63 -9.04 1.04
N ASP A 69 -3.82 -8.90 2.10
CA ASP A 69 -2.38 -8.62 1.97
C ASP A 69 -1.59 -9.79 1.36
N ILE A 70 -2.01 -11.04 1.63
CA ILE A 70 -1.32 -12.25 1.18
C ILE A 70 -1.66 -12.56 -0.28
N THR A 71 -2.93 -12.43 -0.68
CA THR A 71 -3.42 -12.80 -2.02
C THR A 71 -2.95 -11.81 -3.10
N LEU A 72 -2.69 -10.55 -2.72
CA LEU A 72 -2.15 -9.54 -3.63
C LEU A 72 -0.70 -9.83 -4.10
N ASN A 73 0.04 -10.70 -3.40
CA ASN A 73 1.44 -11.03 -3.72
C ASN A 73 1.63 -12.28 -4.60
N SER A 74 0.58 -13.09 -4.88
CA SER A 74 0.74 -14.37 -5.59
C SER A 74 0.76 -14.27 -7.12
N ASN A 75 0.44 -13.10 -7.70
CA ASN A 75 0.19 -12.96 -9.15
C ASN A 75 1.33 -12.29 -9.94
N SER A 76 2.46 -11.93 -9.33
CA SER A 76 3.60 -11.40 -10.08
C SER A 76 4.69 -12.46 -10.23
N THR A 77 4.81 -13.03 -11.43
CA THR A 77 5.93 -13.88 -11.88
C THR A 77 7.24 -13.11 -12.07
N SER A 78 7.34 -11.87 -11.57
CA SER A 78 8.53 -11.05 -11.69
C SER A 78 9.59 -11.40 -10.64
N ASP A 79 10.86 -11.26 -11.00
CA ASP A 79 12.01 -11.55 -10.12
C ASP A 79 12.01 -10.72 -8.81
N TYR A 80 11.33 -9.57 -8.81
CA TYR A 80 11.21 -8.70 -7.65
C TYR A 80 10.03 -9.04 -6.70
N SER A 81 9.21 -10.06 -7.02
CA SER A 81 8.10 -10.51 -6.16
C SER A 81 8.53 -10.89 -4.75
N LYS A 82 9.74 -11.46 -4.62
CA LYS A 82 10.38 -11.90 -3.37
C LYS A 82 11.07 -10.77 -2.59
N VAL A 83 11.14 -9.56 -3.16
CA VAL A 83 11.80 -8.44 -2.51
C VAL A 83 10.90 -7.90 -1.40
N ARG A 84 11.42 -7.94 -0.17
CA ARG A 84 10.67 -7.52 1.00
C ARG A 84 10.86 -6.04 1.32
N LEU A 85 9.75 -5.31 1.45
CA LEU A 85 9.76 -3.95 1.99
C LEU A 85 9.93 -3.97 3.53
N PRO A 86 10.56 -2.96 4.15
CA PRO A 86 10.65 -2.87 5.62
C PRO A 86 9.25 -2.85 6.28
N LYS A 87 9.10 -3.47 7.48
CA LYS A 87 7.82 -3.53 8.20
C LYS A 87 7.15 -2.16 8.34
N LYS A 88 7.89 -1.18 8.88
CA LYS A 88 7.42 0.21 9.04
C LYS A 88 6.86 0.82 7.75
N MET A 89 7.38 0.43 6.58
CA MET A 89 6.91 0.93 5.29
C MET A 89 5.60 0.27 4.88
N ARG A 90 5.47 -1.04 5.11
CA ARG A 90 4.20 -1.74 4.90
C ARG A 90 3.11 -1.19 5.83
N ASP A 91 3.45 -0.95 7.09
CA ASP A 91 2.54 -0.37 8.08
C ASP A 91 2.09 1.02 7.63
N LEU A 92 3.02 1.90 7.23
CA LEU A 92 2.69 3.22 6.71
C LEU A 92 1.79 3.17 5.47
N ILE A 93 2.02 2.24 4.53
CA ILE A 93 1.17 2.07 3.34
C ILE A 93 -0.26 1.69 3.76
N LYS A 94 -0.42 0.83 4.77
CA LYS A 94 -1.73 0.48 5.33
C LYS A 94 -2.40 1.67 6.01
N ASP A 95 -1.64 2.46 6.77
CA ASP A 95 -2.16 3.65 7.45
C ASP A 95 -2.65 4.69 6.43
N ILE A 96 -1.90 4.90 5.34
CA ILE A 96 -2.28 5.78 4.23
C ILE A 96 -3.55 5.26 3.54
N ASP A 97 -3.59 3.97 3.20
CA ASP A 97 -4.76 3.32 2.59
C ASP A 97 -6.03 3.54 3.43
N LYS A 98 -5.90 3.37 4.75
CA LYS A 98 -7.00 3.62 5.68
C LYS A 98 -7.41 5.09 5.76
N ALA A 99 -6.43 6.00 5.82
CA ALA A 99 -6.72 7.44 5.86
C ALA A 99 -7.43 7.92 4.59
N ILE A 100 -7.08 7.36 3.42
CA ILE A 100 -7.75 7.63 2.16
C ILE A 100 -9.19 7.09 2.17
N GLU A 101 -9.40 5.88 2.71
CA GLU A 101 -10.75 5.35 2.91
C GLU A 101 -11.58 6.27 3.82
N ASP A 102 -11.00 6.80 4.88
CA ASP A 102 -11.68 7.70 5.81
C ASP A 102 -12.05 9.04 5.16
N VAL A 103 -11.21 9.58 4.26
CA VAL A 103 -11.57 10.75 3.43
C VAL A 103 -12.75 10.42 2.52
N ASN A 104 -12.68 9.29 1.80
CA ASN A 104 -13.75 8.84 0.91
C ASN A 104 -15.07 8.52 1.66
N GLN A 105 -15.01 8.22 2.95
CA GLN A 105 -16.17 8.00 3.83
C GLN A 105 -16.61 9.27 4.55
N ASN A 106 -16.10 10.45 4.18
CA ASN A 106 -16.40 11.75 4.79
C ASN A 106 -16.08 11.81 6.30
N LYS A 107 -15.16 10.97 6.79
CA LYS A 107 -14.69 11.01 8.18
C LYS A 107 -13.60 12.05 8.40
N GLN A 108 -12.91 12.41 7.33
CA GLN A 108 -11.91 13.48 7.27
C GLN A 108 -12.25 14.43 6.12
N THR A 109 -12.08 15.73 6.33
CA THR A 109 -12.37 16.75 5.33
C THR A 109 -11.10 17.14 4.59
N VAL A 110 -11.21 17.32 3.27
CA VAL A 110 -10.14 17.86 2.42
C VAL A 110 -10.71 18.90 1.46
N ILE A 111 -9.86 19.81 0.99
CA ILE A 111 -10.24 20.77 -0.06
C ILE A 111 -9.89 20.19 -1.44
N LEU A 112 -10.91 20.04 -2.30
CA LEU A 112 -10.75 19.72 -3.72
C LEU A 112 -10.77 21.00 -4.56
N GLU A 113 -9.69 21.27 -5.28
CA GLU A 113 -9.57 22.42 -6.18
C GLU A 113 -9.68 21.98 -7.65
N VAL A 114 -10.38 22.77 -8.46
CA VAL A 114 -10.45 22.60 -9.92
C VAL A 114 -9.64 23.73 -10.57
N LYS A 115 -8.61 23.38 -11.34
CA LYS A 115 -7.63 24.34 -11.87
C LYS A 115 -7.51 24.26 -13.38
N ASP A 116 -7.44 25.41 -14.03
CA ASP A 116 -6.96 25.54 -15.40
C ASP A 116 -5.45 25.82 -15.39
N VAL A 117 -4.67 24.92 -15.99
CA VAL A 117 -3.21 25.02 -16.04
C VAL A 117 -2.78 25.61 -17.36
N TYR A 118 -2.06 26.72 -17.29
CA TYR A 118 -1.46 27.38 -18.44
C TYR A 118 0.05 27.20 -18.44
N THR A 119 0.68 27.29 -19.62
CA THR A 119 2.14 27.24 -19.75
C THR A 119 2.65 28.23 -20.78
N ASN A 120 3.89 28.66 -20.58
CA ASN A 120 4.54 29.64 -21.43
C ASN A 120 5.24 28.93 -22.60
N GLN A 121 5.21 29.53 -23.77
CA GLN A 121 6.07 29.18 -24.90
C GLN A 121 7.40 29.96 -24.82
N LYS A 122 8.40 29.53 -25.59
CA LYS A 122 9.70 30.22 -25.68
C LYS A 122 9.62 31.68 -26.14
N ASN A 123 8.54 32.05 -26.83
CA ASN A 123 8.25 33.41 -27.30
C ASN A 123 7.50 34.27 -26.26
N GLY A 124 7.23 33.76 -25.06
CA GLY A 124 6.52 34.47 -23.99
C GLY A 124 4.98 34.34 -24.03
N ASN A 125 4.40 33.76 -25.09
CA ASN A 125 2.95 33.55 -25.15
C ASN A 125 2.51 32.47 -24.15
N VAL A 126 1.35 32.66 -23.53
CA VAL A 126 0.74 31.71 -22.60
C VAL A 126 -0.39 30.98 -23.31
N TYR A 127 -0.43 29.66 -23.18
CA TYR A 127 -1.53 28.85 -23.71
C TYR A 127 -2.07 27.89 -22.65
N PHE A 128 -3.35 27.58 -22.79
CA PHE A 128 -4.02 26.58 -21.97
C PHE A 128 -3.38 25.21 -22.21
N LYS A 129 -2.90 24.57 -21.14
CA LYS A 129 -2.21 23.27 -21.20
C LYS A 129 -3.17 22.12 -20.89
N ARG A 130 -3.92 22.21 -19.79
CA ARG A 130 -4.87 21.18 -19.33
C ARG A 130 -5.70 21.67 -18.14
N LYS A 131 -6.79 20.97 -17.80
CA LYS A 131 -7.48 21.13 -16.53
C LYS A 131 -6.99 20.08 -15.53
N GLU A 132 -6.97 20.41 -14.24
CA GLU A 132 -6.54 19.52 -13.16
C GLU A 132 -7.45 19.61 -11.93
N LEU A 133 -7.71 18.46 -11.34
CA LEU A 133 -8.21 18.32 -9.97
C LEU A 133 -7.00 18.26 -9.04
N GLU A 134 -6.99 19.04 -7.98
CA GLU A 134 -5.91 19.05 -6.99
C GLU A 134 -6.46 18.92 -5.57
N ILE A 135 -5.83 18.06 -4.78
CA ILE A 135 -5.95 18.04 -3.32
C ILE A 135 -4.54 18.24 -2.79
N ASP A 136 -4.34 19.29 -2.00
CA ASP A 136 -3.06 19.61 -1.36
C ASP A 136 -3.27 19.91 0.13
N ASP A 137 -3.57 18.88 0.91
CA ASP A 137 -4.07 19.00 2.29
C ASP A 137 -3.30 18.12 3.28
N VAL A 138 -3.59 18.24 4.57
CA VAL A 138 -3.06 17.35 5.61
C VAL A 138 -4.20 16.56 6.21
N ILE A 139 -4.13 15.23 6.10
CA ILE A 139 -5.07 14.30 6.73
C ILE A 139 -4.40 13.57 7.90
N GLY A 140 -5.18 13.01 8.80
CA GLY A 140 -4.71 12.21 9.92
C GLY A 140 -4.48 10.74 9.56
N LEU A 141 -3.37 10.19 10.05
CA LEU A 141 -3.17 8.75 10.17
C LEU A 141 -3.70 8.26 11.51
N GLY A 142 -4.34 7.08 11.52
CA GLY A 142 -4.83 6.44 12.75
C GLY A 142 -5.90 7.28 13.47
N LEU A 143 -6.98 7.61 12.77
CA LEU A 143 -8.13 8.32 13.34
C LEU A 143 -8.73 7.50 14.50
N ASP A 144 -8.77 8.07 15.71
CA ASP A 144 -9.48 7.45 16.83
C ASP A 144 -10.97 7.82 16.75
N GLU A 145 -11.81 6.82 16.45
CA GLU A 145 -13.27 6.97 16.37
C GLU A 145 -13.95 6.90 17.76
N THR A 146 -13.20 6.59 18.82
CA THR A 146 -13.76 6.33 20.17
C THR A 146 -13.66 7.52 21.12
N THR A 147 -12.94 8.57 20.77
CA THR A 147 -12.73 9.76 21.61
C THR A 147 -13.09 11.06 20.89
N GLU A 148 -13.73 12.00 21.59
CA GLU A 148 -13.99 13.36 21.08
C GLU A 148 -13.13 14.42 21.82
N PRO A 149 -12.50 15.37 21.11
CA PRO A 149 -12.45 15.47 19.64
C PRO A 149 -11.63 14.32 19.04
N ARG A 150 -12.03 13.83 17.86
CA ARG A 150 -11.37 12.73 17.16
C ARG A 150 -9.86 13.00 17.10
N GLY A 151 -9.10 12.18 17.81
CA GLY A 151 -7.64 12.29 17.84
C GLY A 151 -7.06 11.79 16.52
N ILE A 152 -6.14 12.56 15.94
CA ILE A 152 -5.24 12.07 14.90
C ILE A 152 -3.92 11.68 15.56
N SER A 153 -3.40 10.50 15.24
CA SER A 153 -2.13 10.06 15.82
C SER A 153 -0.95 10.83 15.23
N GLU A 154 -0.97 11.05 13.91
CA GLU A 154 0.05 11.78 13.14
C GLU A 154 -0.56 12.37 11.86
N GLY A 155 0.05 13.41 11.30
CA GLY A 155 -0.38 13.99 10.02
C GLY A 155 0.20 13.26 8.81
N TYR A 156 -0.49 13.36 7.68
CA TYR A 156 -0.07 12.88 6.37
C TYR A 156 -0.34 13.96 5.33
N LYS A 157 0.71 14.38 4.61
CA LYS A 157 0.57 15.40 3.56
C LYS A 157 0.03 14.73 2.30
N LEU A 158 -1.25 14.92 2.04
CA LEU A 158 -1.93 14.43 0.86
C LEU A 158 -1.73 15.43 -0.28
N ASN A 159 -0.98 15.05 -1.31
CA ASN A 159 -0.80 15.85 -2.52
C ASN A 159 -1.14 15.01 -3.75
N ILE A 160 -2.29 15.27 -4.37
CA ILE A 160 -2.77 14.53 -5.54
C ILE A 160 -3.15 15.52 -6.64
N ARG A 161 -2.74 15.22 -7.87
CA ARG A 161 -3.14 15.98 -9.06
C ARG A 161 -3.62 15.03 -10.15
N THR A 162 -4.85 15.23 -10.62
CA THR A 162 -5.44 14.42 -11.69
C THR A 162 -5.84 15.31 -12.85
N SER A 163 -5.24 15.11 -14.01
CA SER A 163 -5.60 15.86 -15.22
C SER A 163 -6.90 15.33 -15.83
N PHE A 164 -7.74 16.22 -16.33
CA PHE A 164 -9.00 15.89 -17.01
C PHE A 164 -9.21 16.81 -18.24
N THR A 165 -10.06 16.37 -19.17
CA THR A 165 -10.30 17.08 -20.44
C THR A 165 -11.66 17.75 -20.54
N ASN A 166 -12.65 17.26 -19.79
CA ASN A 166 -14.03 17.72 -19.89
C ASN A 166 -14.25 19.01 -19.09
N GLU A 167 -15.29 19.79 -19.39
CA GLU A 167 -15.69 20.88 -18.50
C GLU A 167 -16.40 20.31 -17.27
N ILE A 168 -15.97 20.77 -16.09
CA ILE A 168 -16.66 20.49 -14.82
C ILE A 168 -17.43 21.75 -14.46
N THR A 169 -18.75 21.68 -14.57
CA THR A 169 -19.66 22.75 -14.15
C THR A 169 -20.11 22.59 -12.69
N TYR A 170 -20.16 21.36 -12.20
CA TYR A 170 -20.51 21.01 -10.83
C TYR A 170 -19.85 19.68 -10.45
N ILE A 171 -19.50 19.52 -9.17
CA ILE A 171 -19.01 18.25 -8.59
C ILE A 171 -19.97 17.90 -7.47
N ASN A 172 -20.67 16.75 -7.58
CA ASN A 172 -21.55 16.30 -6.51
C ASN A 172 -20.77 15.59 -5.41
N ASP A 173 -19.82 14.77 -5.83
CA ASP A 173 -18.97 13.97 -4.96
C ASP A 173 -17.61 13.72 -5.63
N PHE A 174 -16.64 13.31 -4.84
CA PHE A 174 -15.34 12.86 -5.34
C PHE A 174 -14.84 11.66 -4.56
N LYS A 175 -13.96 10.90 -5.19
CA LYS A 175 -13.27 9.77 -4.57
C LYS A 175 -11.80 9.82 -4.90
N ILE A 176 -10.97 9.56 -3.90
CA ILE A 176 -9.55 9.29 -4.09
C ILE A 176 -9.38 7.79 -4.33
N ILE A 177 -8.81 7.44 -5.47
CA ILE A 177 -8.42 6.07 -5.81
C ILE A 177 -6.95 5.91 -5.49
N PHE A 178 -6.61 4.96 -4.61
CA PHE A 178 -5.23 4.63 -4.27
C PHE A 178 -4.86 3.22 -4.76
N ASP A 179 -3.95 3.14 -5.73
CA ASP A 179 -3.41 1.87 -6.24
C ASP A 179 -2.26 1.38 -5.35
N LYS A 180 -2.63 0.99 -4.13
CA LYS A 180 -1.73 0.45 -3.10
C LYS A 180 -0.86 -0.68 -3.63
N GLN A 181 -1.43 -1.59 -4.41
CA GLN A 181 -0.68 -2.76 -4.89
C GLN A 181 0.38 -2.37 -5.91
N LYS A 182 0.06 -1.47 -6.84
CA LYS A 182 1.04 -0.97 -7.80
C LYS A 182 2.15 -0.18 -7.11
N LEU A 183 1.84 0.58 -6.06
CA LEU A 183 2.86 1.20 -5.21
C LEU A 183 3.82 0.16 -4.63
N ILE A 184 3.28 -0.88 -3.97
CA ILE A 184 4.07 -1.95 -3.37
C ILE A 184 4.97 -2.60 -4.42
N ASN A 185 4.42 -2.98 -5.57
CA ASN A 185 5.16 -3.62 -6.65
C ASN A 185 6.30 -2.74 -7.18
N VAL A 186 6.04 -1.44 -7.36
CA VAL A 186 7.08 -0.51 -7.84
C VAL A 186 8.16 -0.29 -6.79
N LEU A 187 7.82 -0.17 -5.50
CA LEU A 187 8.82 -0.07 -4.43
C LEU A 187 9.70 -1.32 -4.34
N LYS A 188 9.11 -2.52 -4.50
CA LYS A 188 9.85 -3.78 -4.58
C LYS A 188 10.82 -3.77 -5.77
N GLN A 189 10.35 -3.35 -6.94
CA GLN A 189 11.17 -3.25 -8.14
C GLN A 189 12.33 -2.25 -7.98
N ILE A 190 12.06 -1.04 -7.44
CA ILE A 190 13.09 -0.03 -7.15
C ILE A 190 14.20 -0.65 -6.29
N LYS A 191 13.82 -1.34 -5.22
CA LYS A 191 14.77 -1.97 -4.30
C LYS A 191 15.53 -3.13 -4.95
N HIS A 192 14.85 -3.95 -5.75
CA HIS A 192 15.46 -5.05 -6.51
C HIS A 192 16.56 -4.55 -7.44
N GLU A 193 16.31 -3.43 -8.14
CA GLU A 193 17.20 -2.85 -9.13
C GLU A 193 18.31 -1.98 -8.51
N GLY A 194 18.44 -1.99 -7.17
CA GLY A 194 19.51 -1.31 -6.44
C GLY A 194 19.20 0.14 -6.04
N GLY A 195 17.96 0.59 -6.26
CA GLY A 195 17.45 1.85 -5.73
C GLY A 195 17.20 1.80 -4.22
N LYS A 196 17.01 2.97 -3.62
CA LYS A 196 16.72 3.12 -2.19
C LYS A 196 15.28 3.55 -1.98
N VAL A 197 14.66 2.99 -0.95
CA VAL A 197 13.32 3.36 -0.48
C VAL A 197 13.38 3.56 1.03
N TRP A 198 12.78 4.64 1.54
CA TRP A 198 12.74 4.91 2.97
C TRP A 198 11.49 5.73 3.34
N ILE A 199 11.18 5.76 4.62
CA ILE A 199 10.14 6.64 5.15
C ILE A 199 10.83 7.95 5.52
N ASN A 200 10.32 9.05 4.97
CA ASN A 200 10.73 10.36 5.40
C ASN A 200 9.77 10.87 6.47
N LYS A 201 10.33 11.45 7.54
CA LYS A 201 9.57 12.15 8.56
C LYS A 201 9.96 13.62 8.47
N LYS A 202 9.10 14.44 7.89
CA LYS A 202 9.26 15.89 7.85
C LYS A 202 8.28 16.49 8.83
N GLU A 203 8.84 17.14 9.87
CA GLU A 203 8.07 17.78 10.93
C GLU A 203 7.07 16.81 11.58
N SER A 204 5.78 16.95 11.27
CA SER A 204 4.63 16.18 11.76
C SER A 204 4.02 15.25 10.71
N THR A 205 4.64 15.11 9.53
CA THR A 205 4.14 14.28 8.43
C THR A 205 5.09 13.16 8.03
N ARG A 206 4.51 12.03 7.59
CA ARG A 206 5.25 10.91 7.00
C ARG A 206 4.97 10.79 5.51
N GLY A 207 5.94 10.33 4.76
CA GLY A 207 5.79 9.99 3.35
C GLY A 207 6.81 8.94 2.93
N ILE A 208 6.61 8.33 1.77
CA ILE A 208 7.56 7.38 1.20
C ILE A 208 8.45 8.14 0.23
N ASP A 209 9.76 8.05 0.45
CA ASP A 209 10.75 8.65 -0.41
C ASP A 209 11.54 7.57 -1.14
N VAL A 210 11.92 7.85 -2.38
CA VAL A 210 12.69 6.94 -3.21
C VAL A 210 13.85 7.65 -3.89
N SER A 211 14.93 6.90 -4.10
CA SER A 211 16.03 7.25 -5.01
C SER A 211 16.17 6.10 -6.01
N PRO A 212 15.54 6.21 -7.19
CA PRO A 212 15.52 5.16 -8.18
C PRO A 212 16.86 5.14 -8.94
N LYS A 213 17.80 4.32 -8.49
CA LYS A 213 19.10 4.16 -9.15
C LYS A 213 19.02 3.02 -10.17
N HIS A 214 19.41 3.28 -11.42
CA HIS A 214 19.43 2.28 -12.51
C HIS A 214 18.09 1.55 -12.74
N ILE A 215 16.97 2.26 -12.54
CA ILE A 215 15.65 1.64 -12.64
C ILE A 215 15.21 1.42 -14.09
N SER A 216 14.53 0.31 -14.37
CA SER A 216 13.93 0.00 -15.66
C SER A 216 12.56 0.67 -15.89
N ILE A 217 11.97 1.26 -14.84
CA ILE A 217 10.71 2.01 -14.94
C ILE A 217 10.98 3.39 -15.52
N GLU A 218 10.76 3.53 -16.83
CA GLU A 218 11.08 4.75 -17.60
C GLU A 218 10.49 6.02 -16.98
N LYS A 219 9.27 5.95 -16.41
CA LYS A 219 8.59 7.08 -15.74
C LYS A 219 9.44 7.72 -14.63
N TYR A 220 10.25 6.93 -13.92
CA TYR A 220 11.00 7.38 -12.74
C TYR A 220 12.52 7.47 -12.97
N LYS A 221 12.98 7.06 -14.15
CA LYS A 221 14.41 6.90 -14.48
C LYS A 221 15.20 8.22 -14.51
N SER A 222 14.53 9.34 -14.77
CA SER A 222 15.16 10.66 -14.82
C SER A 222 15.28 11.34 -13.45
N TYR A 223 14.80 10.72 -12.38
CA TYR A 223 14.78 11.32 -11.05
C TYR A 223 15.90 10.74 -10.19
N ASP A 224 16.76 11.60 -9.63
CA ASP A 224 17.73 11.16 -8.62
C ASP A 224 17.06 10.90 -7.25
N TYR A 225 15.96 11.60 -7.00
CA TYR A 225 15.16 11.55 -5.78
C TYR A 225 13.71 11.94 -6.06
N ILE A 226 12.78 11.27 -5.39
CA ILE A 226 11.35 11.59 -5.40
C ILE A 226 10.85 11.50 -3.96
N GLY A 227 10.31 12.61 -3.44
CA GLY A 227 9.65 12.65 -2.13
C GLY A 227 8.13 12.50 -2.26
N GLY A 228 7.49 11.86 -1.27
CA GLY A 228 6.05 11.60 -1.31
C GLY A 228 5.63 10.72 -2.48
N PHE A 229 6.45 9.70 -2.78
CA PHE A 229 6.36 8.84 -3.95
C PHE A 229 5.02 8.12 -4.09
N GLU A 230 4.34 7.83 -2.98
CA GLU A 230 3.02 7.21 -2.96
C GLU A 230 1.93 8.02 -3.68
N SER A 231 2.06 9.35 -3.76
CA SER A 231 1.13 10.24 -4.48
C SER A 231 0.99 9.89 -5.97
N PHE A 232 2.03 9.33 -6.58
CA PHE A 232 2.01 8.90 -7.99
C PHE A 232 1.08 7.72 -8.27
N PHE A 233 0.53 7.12 -7.21
CA PHE A 233 -0.37 5.98 -7.24
C PHE A 233 -1.77 6.38 -6.76
N MET A 234 -2.04 7.67 -6.64
CA MET A 234 -3.33 8.21 -6.27
C MET A 234 -3.93 9.04 -7.42
N THR A 235 -5.23 8.93 -7.63
CA THR A 235 -5.99 9.77 -8.56
C THR A 235 -7.31 10.21 -7.93
N ILE A 236 -7.89 11.29 -8.45
CA ILE A 236 -9.18 11.82 -8.04
C ILE A 236 -10.19 11.50 -9.14
N GLU A 237 -11.28 10.86 -8.77
CA GLU A 237 -12.46 10.65 -9.61
C GLU A 237 -13.58 11.54 -9.08
N VAL A 238 -14.38 12.11 -9.97
CA VAL A 238 -15.51 13.00 -9.63
C VAL A 238 -16.78 12.45 -10.29
N GLU A 239 -17.91 12.60 -9.60
CA GLU A 239 -19.25 12.20 -10.06
C GLU A 239 -20.19 13.41 -10.29
#